data_AF-A0A3N6QFR0-F1
#
_entry.id   AF-A0A3N6QFR0-F1
#
_cell.length_a   1.000
_cell.length_b   1.000
_cell.length_c   1.000
_cell.angle_alpha   90.00
_cell.angle_beta   90.00
_cell.angle_gamma   90.00
#
_symmetry.space_group_name_H-M   'P 1'
#
loop_
_entity.id
_entity.type
_entity.pdbx_description
1 polymer ?
#
loop_
_entity_poly.entity_id
_entity_poly.type
_entity_poly.pdbx_seq_one_letter_code
_entity_poly.pdbx_strand_id
1 'polypeptide(L)' 'MFFHEQIYRSSEVMTKLKNLSITICGAGALGANITENLARSGLDMLAIFALLIDKQGII' A
#
# COMPACT_ATOMS: atom_id res chain seq x y z
N MET A 1 -11.50 -6.41 9.99
CA MET A 1 -10.17 -6.74 10.54
C MET A 1 -10.28 -8.08 11.25
N PHE A 2 -9.39 -9.03 10.97
CA PHE A 2 -9.52 -10.43 11.39
C PHE A 2 -8.97 -10.65 12.81
N PHE A 3 -9.65 -11.47 13.62
CA PHE A 3 -9.39 -11.69 15.05
C PHE A 3 -7.94 -12.14 15.37
N HIS A 4 -7.29 -12.86 14.44
CA HIS A 4 -5.89 -13.28 14.54
C HIS A 4 -4.91 -12.09 14.55
N GLU A 5 -5.23 -11.03 13.83
CA GLU A 5 -4.37 -9.86 13.70
C GLU A 5 -4.42 -9.00 14.98
N GLN A 6 -5.55 -8.95 15.67
CA GLN A 6 -5.66 -8.27 16.98
C GLN A 6 -4.90 -8.98 18.11
N ILE A 7 -4.74 -10.30 18.03
CA ILE A 7 -4.05 -11.09 19.06
C ILE A 7 -2.52 -10.92 18.94
N TYR A 8 -1.99 -10.85 17.71
CA TYR A 8 -0.54 -10.83 17.45
C TYR A 8 0.03 -9.45 17.09
N ARG A 9 -0.80 -8.52 16.59
CA ARG A 9 -0.41 -7.12 16.35
C ARG A 9 -1.03 -6.26 17.44
N SER A 10 -0.19 -5.75 18.34
CA SER A 10 -0.65 -4.82 19.37
C SER A 10 -1.30 -3.58 18.74
N SER A 11 -2.22 -2.97 19.47
CA SER A 11 -2.89 -1.73 19.06
C SER A 11 -1.89 -0.64 18.66
N GLU A 12 -0.77 -0.53 19.38
CA GLU A 12 0.30 0.43 19.07
C GLU A 12 0.94 0.20 17.70
N VAL A 13 1.17 -1.06 17.30
CA VAL A 13 1.73 -1.38 15.98
C VAL A 13 0.72 -1.06 14.88
N MET A 14 -0.56 -1.38 15.10
CA MET A 14 -1.61 -1.06 14.14
C MET A 14 -1.81 0.45 13.96
N THR A 15 -1.75 1.22 15.06
CA THR A 15 -1.80 2.68 15.00
C THR A 15 -0.59 3.25 14.27
N LYS A 16 0.61 2.69 14.48
CA LYS A 16 1.80 3.07 13.70
C LYS A 16 1.60 2.80 12.22
N LEU A 17 1.12 1.61 11.84
CA LEU A 17 0.89 1.22 10.44
C LEU A 17 -0.11 2.14 9.74
N LYS A 18 -1.21 2.52 10.41
CA LYS A 18 -2.20 3.47 9.87
C LYS A 18 -1.60 4.84 9.57
N ASN A 19 -0.61 5.26 10.35
CA ASN A 19 0.03 6.57 10.22
C ASN A 19 1.22 6.58 9.25
N LEU A 20 1.61 5.42 8.69
CA LEU A 20 2.67 5.35 7.69
C LEU A 20 2.11 5.72 6.32
N SER A 21 2.63 6.80 5.74
CA SER A 21 2.40 7.14 4.34
C SER A 21 3.41 6.40 3.47
N ILE A 22 2.93 5.47 2.63
CA ILE A 22 3.80 4.77 1.66
C ILE A 22 3.44 5.21 0.25
N THR A 23 4.48 5.56 -0.51
CA THR A 23 4.36 5.87 -1.94
C THR A 23 4.94 4.72 -2.77
N ILE A 24 4.15 4.22 -3.70
CA ILE A 24 4.55 3.14 -4.62
C ILE A 24 4.74 3.73 -6.00
N CYS A 25 5.95 3.61 -6.54
CA CYS A 25 6.29 4.05 -7.89
C CYS A 25 6.14 2.90 -8.88
N GLY A 26 5.04 2.92 -9.63
CA GLY A 26 4.63 1.95 -10.64
C GLY A 26 3.30 1.29 -10.27
N ALA A 27 2.27 1.41 -11.11
CA ALA A 27 0.98 0.71 -10.96
C ALA A 27 0.85 -0.53 -11.88
N GLY A 28 1.98 -1.11 -12.31
CA GLY A 28 1.98 -2.38 -13.03
C GLY A 28 1.65 -3.57 -12.12
N ALA A 29 1.77 -4.80 -12.63
CA ALA A 29 1.42 -6.02 -11.89
C ALA A 29 2.10 -6.12 -10.51
N LEU A 30 3.38 -5.74 -10.41
CA LEU A 30 4.11 -5.74 -9.14
C LEU A 30 3.59 -4.69 -8.17
N GLY A 31 3.37 -3.46 -8.65
CA GLY A 31 2.86 -2.37 -7.83
C GLY A 31 1.47 -2.63 -7.30
N ALA A 32 0.59 -3.18 -8.13
CA ALA A 32 -0.77 -3.58 -7.73
C ALA A 32 -0.74 -4.68 -6.64
N ASN A 33 0.08 -5.72 -6.81
CA ASN A 33 0.21 -6.81 -5.84
C ASN A 33 0.78 -6.31 -4.49
N ILE A 34 1.81 -5.47 -4.51
CA ILE A 34 2.38 -4.87 -3.30
C ILE A 34 1.33 -3.98 -2.60
N THR A 35 0.64 -3.14 -3.36
CA THR A 35 -0.43 -2.27 -2.84
C THR A 35 -1.51 -3.08 -2.15
N GLU A 36 -1.99 -4.16 -2.78
CA GLU A 36 -3.04 -5.02 -2.22
C GLU A 36 -2.60 -5.62 -0.88
N ASN A 37 -1.38 -6.16 -0.82
CA ASN A 37 -0.86 -6.76 0.41
C ASN A 37 -0.65 -5.72 1.53
N LEU A 38 -0.20 -4.51 1.20
CA LEU A 38 -0.04 -3.43 2.17
C LEU A 38 -1.39 -2.94 2.70
N ALA A 39 -2.37 -2.74 1.81
CA ALA A 39 -3.73 -2.35 2.21
C ALA A 39 -4.35 -3.41 3.15
N ARG A 40 -4.19 -4.70 2.82
CA ARG A 40 -4.66 -5.81 3.66
C ARG A 40 -3.93 -5.91 5.00
N SER A 41 -2.69 -5.44 5.07
CA SER A 41 -1.89 -5.42 6.31
C SER A 41 -2.26 -4.27 7.26
N GLY A 42 -3.20 -3.40 6.89
CA GLY A 42 -3.71 -2.33 7.74
C GLY A 42 -3.05 -0.97 7.53
N LEU A 43 -2.40 -0.75 6.38
CA LEU A 43 -2.00 0.59 5.95
C LEU A 43 -3.19 1.29 5.28
N ASP A 44 -3.58 2.44 5.82
CA ASP A 44 -4.69 3.25 5.27
C ASP A 44 -4.19 4.33 4.30
N MET A 45 -2.92 4.72 4.34
CA MET A 45 -2.38 5.84 3.57
C MET A 45 -1.39 5.36 2.50
N LEU A 46 -1.93 4.97 1.34
CA LEU A 46 -1.16 4.52 0.18
C LEU A 46 -1.32 5.51 -0.98
N ALA A 47 -0.20 6.01 -1.51
CA ALA A 47 -0.15 6.77 -2.74
C ALA A 47 0.52 5.93 -3.84
N ILE A 48 -0.10 5.85 -5.02
CA ILE A 48 0.41 5.06 -6.13
C ILE A 48 0.62 5.99 -7.31
N PHE A 49 1.85 6.02 -7.82
CA PHE A 49 2.19 6.76 -9.03
C PHE A 49 2.47 5.77 -10.14
N ALA A 50 2.04 6.06 -11.36
CA ALA A 50 2.42 5.29 -12.53
C ALA A 50 2.78 6.26 -13.65
N LEU A 51 3.94 6.04 -14.27
CA LEU A 51 4.31 6.75 -15.47
C LEU A 51 3.56 6.13 -16.65
N LEU A 52 2.66 6.88 -17.27
CA LEU A 52 2.06 6.48 -18.54
C LEU A 52 3.01 6.87 -19.67
N ILE A 53 3.75 5.89 -20.17
CA ILE A 53 4.49 6.05 -21.42
C ILE A 53 3.50 5.76 -22.56
N ASP A 54 2.91 6.80 -23.15
CA ASP A 54 2.29 6.67 -24.47
C ASP A 54 3.37 6.58 -25.55
N LYS A 55 3.09 5.93 -26.68
CA LYS A 55 4.05 5.78 -27.80
C LYS A 55 4.61 7.12 -28.31
N GLN A 56 4.00 8.24 -27.94
CA GLN A 56 4.38 9.60 -28.33
C GLN A 56 5.20 10.38 -27.27
N GLY A 57 5.60 9.76 -26.15
CA GLY A 57 6.38 10.42 -25.10
C GLY A 57 5.60 10.62 -23.80
N ILE A 58 6.34 10.83 -22.71
CA ILE A 58 5.87 10.92 -21.31
C ILE A 58 4.71 11.92 -21.19
N ILE A 59 3.52 11.45 -20.82
CA ILE A 59 2.39 12.30 -20.36
C ILE A 59 2.35 12.39 -18.84
#